data_AF-A0A5J4YF37-F1
#
_entry.id   AF-A0A5J4YF37-F1
#
_cell.length_a   1.000
_cell.length_b   1.000
_cell.length_c   1.000
_cell.angle_alpha   90.00
_cell.angle_beta   90.00
_cell.angle_gamma   90.00
#
_symmetry.space_group_name_H-M   'P 1'
#
loop_
_entity.id
_entity.type
_entity.pdbx_description
1 polymer ?
#
loop_
_entity_poly.entity_id
_entity_poly.type
_entity_poly.pdbx_seq_one_letter_code
_entity_poly.pdbx_strand_id
1 'polypeptide(L)'
;MYGNFKERAIEYVKEAVNEDKNENYERAFELYMTALEYFKTHLKYEKNPRSKEAITLKFKEYLQRAEDIKALLNGQQPVTATPANGAQKARGPGGGPPSGDAEKDKLRASLGSAILAERPNVKWDDVAGLEAAKDALKEAVILPVKFPQFFTGKRKPWSGLLLYGPPGTGKSYLAKAVATEAESTFFTVSSSDLVSKWMGESEKLVSQLFSLAREHSPAIVFIDEIDALCSTRGEGESEAARRIKTEFLVQMQGVTSSEARVLVLGATNIPYGLDQAVRRRFDKRIYIALPEAKARAHMFKVHLGDTPHNLEAKDFEELGVATEGFSGSDVAVVVKDVLMEPVRLTQDAGFFRTVNKGGKQYLEPCSGGTPGAIETDLNKLADEGKASMVAPPSITMSMMRKVLEKARPTVSQSDLETYQKFTKEFGEEG
;
A
#
# COMPACT_ATOMS: atom_id res chain seq x y z
N MET A 1 5.37 42.47 19.88
CA MET A 1 4.11 42.58 19.09
C MET A 1 3.83 41.28 18.32
N TYR A 2 4.02 40.10 18.95
CA TYR A 2 3.88 38.79 18.29
C TYR A 2 2.75 37.97 18.95
N GLY A 3 1.60 38.60 19.16
CA GLY A 3 0.43 37.99 19.78
C GLY A 3 -0.70 37.88 18.76
N ASN A 4 -1.29 36.69 18.65
CA ASN A 4 -2.57 36.40 17.97
C ASN A 4 -2.62 36.06 16.48
N PHE A 5 -1.55 35.57 15.87
CA PHE A 5 -1.70 34.92 14.55
C PHE A 5 -2.63 33.69 14.60
N LYS A 6 -2.59 32.92 15.69
CA LYS A 6 -3.48 31.76 15.90
C LYS A 6 -4.94 32.16 16.09
N GLU A 7 -5.20 33.17 16.91
CA GLU A 7 -6.58 33.63 17.17
C GLU A 7 -7.20 34.26 15.93
N ARG A 8 -6.43 35.08 15.19
CA ARG A 8 -6.87 35.61 13.88
C ARG A 8 -7.14 34.51 12.86
N ALA A 9 -6.29 33.49 12.78
CA ALA A 9 -6.54 32.34 11.91
C ALA A 9 -7.87 31.66 12.26
N ILE A 10 -8.19 31.51 13.55
CA ILE A 10 -9.44 30.90 14.01
C ILE A 10 -10.66 31.78 13.68
N GLU A 11 -10.54 33.11 13.79
CA GLU A 11 -11.61 34.05 13.41
C GLU A 11 -11.92 33.93 11.91
N TYR A 12 -10.91 34.00 11.05
CA TYR A 12 -11.09 33.83 9.61
C TYR A 12 -11.65 32.46 9.24
N VAL A 13 -11.25 31.39 9.91
CA VAL A 13 -11.85 30.05 9.71
C VAL A 13 -13.34 30.04 10.06
N LYS A 14 -13.73 30.67 11.18
CA LYS A 14 -15.15 30.72 11.59
C LYS A 14 -16.00 31.46 10.56
N GLU A 15 -15.49 32.57 10.05
CA GLU A 15 -16.15 33.31 8.97
C GLU A 15 -16.18 32.49 7.67
N ALA A 16 -15.07 31.84 7.30
CA ALA A 16 -15.00 31.00 6.10
C ALA A 16 -16.02 29.86 6.13
N VAL A 17 -16.15 29.17 7.28
CA VAL A 17 -17.13 28.09 7.49
C VAL A 17 -18.56 28.62 7.43
N ASN A 18 -18.81 29.85 7.88
CA ASN A 18 -20.14 30.45 7.82
C ASN A 18 -20.53 30.79 6.38
N GLU A 19 -19.62 31.37 5.61
CA GLU A 19 -19.84 31.65 4.18
C GLU A 19 -19.96 30.37 3.35
N ASP A 20 -19.16 29.35 3.66
CA ASP A 20 -19.23 28.03 3.02
C ASP A 20 -20.59 27.34 3.26
N LYS A 21 -21.15 27.46 4.47
CA LYS A 21 -22.51 26.98 4.78
C LYS A 21 -23.60 27.75 4.06
N ASN A 22 -23.37 29.02 3.74
CA ASN A 22 -24.30 29.86 3.01
C ASN A 22 -24.11 29.74 1.49
N GLU A 23 -23.32 28.76 1.02
CA GLU A 23 -23.01 28.50 -0.39
C GLU A 23 -22.32 29.68 -1.10
N ASN A 24 -21.74 30.60 -0.33
CA ASN A 24 -20.97 31.74 -0.84
C ASN A 24 -19.51 31.34 -1.06
N TYR A 25 -19.30 30.49 -2.07
CA TYR A 25 -18.03 29.80 -2.32
C TYR A 25 -16.86 30.74 -2.66
N GLU A 26 -17.10 31.82 -3.41
CA GLU A 26 -16.06 32.81 -3.73
C GLU A 26 -15.50 33.45 -2.46
N ARG A 27 -16.40 33.92 -1.58
CA ARG A 27 -16.00 34.56 -0.33
C ARG A 27 -15.39 33.57 0.67
N ALA A 28 -15.95 32.36 0.74
CA ALA A 28 -15.41 31.30 1.59
C ALA A 28 -13.97 30.93 1.21
N PHE A 29 -13.66 30.84 -0.09
CA PHE A 29 -12.32 30.54 -0.58
C PHE A 29 -11.30 31.60 -0.16
N GLU A 30 -11.61 32.88 -0.33
CA GLU A 30 -10.74 33.99 0.09
C GLU A 30 -10.43 33.95 1.59
N LEU A 31 -11.44 33.68 2.42
CA LEU A 31 -11.32 33.61 3.87
C LEU A 31 -10.50 32.38 4.32
N TYR A 32 -10.68 31.23 3.66
CA TYR A 32 -9.86 30.05 3.92
C TYR A 32 -8.39 30.29 3.56
N MET A 33 -8.10 30.88 2.41
CA MET A 33 -6.72 31.20 2.00
C MET A 33 -6.05 32.19 2.98
N THR A 34 -6.79 33.21 3.41
CA THR A 34 -6.32 34.18 4.42
C THR A 34 -6.02 33.49 5.76
N ALA A 35 -6.88 32.59 6.22
CA ALA A 35 -6.65 31.82 7.44
C ALA A 35 -5.40 30.92 7.36
N LEU A 36 -5.16 30.30 6.20
CA LEU A 36 -4.00 29.44 5.97
C LEU A 36 -2.69 30.24 6.01
N GLU A 37 -2.64 31.46 5.49
CA GLU A 37 -1.47 32.32 5.61
C GLU A 37 -1.13 32.64 7.08
N TYR A 38 -2.16 32.91 7.90
CA TYR A 38 -2.00 33.12 9.33
C TYR A 38 -1.51 31.86 10.07
N PHE A 39 -2.05 30.69 9.73
CA PHE A 39 -1.57 29.41 10.27
C PHE A 39 -0.13 29.10 9.86
N LYS A 40 0.25 29.33 8.60
CA LYS A 40 1.61 29.14 8.09
C LYS A 40 2.61 30.04 8.82
N THR A 41 2.22 31.29 9.05
CA THR A 41 3.02 32.24 9.82
C THR A 41 3.17 31.78 11.27
N HIS A 42 2.08 31.34 11.91
CA HIS A 42 2.12 30.83 13.27
C HIS A 42 2.99 29.57 13.42
N LEU A 43 2.89 28.61 12.49
CA LEU A 43 3.70 27.38 12.46
C LEU A 43 5.20 27.62 12.32
N LYS A 44 5.62 28.76 11.74
CA LYS A 44 7.03 29.16 11.63
C LYS A 44 7.64 29.52 13.00
N TYR A 45 6.83 30.01 13.92
CA TYR A 45 7.27 30.50 15.24
C TYR A 45 6.84 29.60 16.41
N GLU A 46 6.01 28.58 16.18
CA GLU A 46 5.59 27.59 17.19
C GLU A 46 6.73 26.60 17.51
N LYS A 47 7.11 26.55 18.79
CA LYS A 47 8.21 25.70 19.30
C LYS A 47 7.71 24.41 19.95
N ASN A 48 6.43 24.32 20.32
CA ASN A 48 5.87 23.13 20.95
C ASN A 48 5.50 22.06 19.90
N PRO A 49 6.11 20.84 19.95
CA PRO A 49 5.88 19.79 18.97
C PRO A 49 4.41 19.33 18.86
N ARG A 50 3.71 19.17 20.00
CA ARG A 50 2.30 18.74 20.01
C ARG A 50 1.36 19.81 19.45
N SER A 51 1.63 21.08 19.76
CA SER A 51 0.88 22.21 19.20
C SER A 51 1.09 22.31 17.69
N LYS A 52 2.34 22.14 17.25
CA LYS A 52 2.72 22.16 15.83
C LYS A 52 2.02 21.05 15.04
N GLU A 53 1.96 19.84 15.58
CA GLU A 53 1.28 18.70 14.96
C GLU A 53 -0.24 18.93 14.85
N ALA A 54 -0.88 19.37 15.94
CA ALA A 54 -2.32 19.66 15.94
C ALA A 54 -2.71 20.78 14.96
N ILE A 55 -1.90 21.84 14.89
CA ILE A 55 -2.13 22.97 13.98
C ILE A 55 -1.83 22.57 12.52
N THR A 56 -0.84 21.71 12.29
CA THR A 56 -0.53 21.16 10.96
C THR A 56 -1.67 20.28 10.44
N LEU A 57 -2.29 19.48 11.31
CA LEU A 57 -3.45 18.66 10.93
C LEU A 57 -4.63 19.54 10.49
N LYS A 58 -4.94 20.59 11.28
CA LYS A 58 -6.00 21.56 10.94
C LYS A 58 -5.69 22.39 9.69
N PHE A 59 -4.43 22.76 9.49
CA PHE A 59 -3.98 23.44 8.28
C PHE A 59 -4.27 22.60 7.02
N LYS A 60 -3.96 21.29 7.06
CA LYS A 60 -4.24 20.38 5.95
C LYS A 60 -5.75 20.25 5.67
N GLU A 61 -6.56 20.16 6.71
CA GLU A 61 -8.03 20.08 6.59
C GLU A 61 -8.62 21.31 5.89
N TYR A 62 -8.20 22.52 6.29
CA TYR A 62 -8.67 23.76 5.66
C TYR A 62 -8.11 23.99 4.26
N LEU A 63 -6.87 23.54 3.99
CA LEU A 63 -6.30 23.58 2.65
C LEU A 63 -7.08 22.68 1.69
N GLN A 64 -7.41 21.46 2.10
CA GLN A 64 -8.22 20.55 1.31
C GLN A 64 -9.60 21.16 1.01
N ARG A 65 -10.26 21.76 2.01
CA ARG A 65 -11.56 22.41 1.78
C ARG A 65 -11.48 23.58 0.79
N ALA A 66 -10.41 24.37 0.85
CA ALA A 66 -10.18 25.46 -0.11
C ALA A 66 -9.96 24.93 -1.53
N GLU A 67 -9.26 23.81 -1.70
CA GLU A 67 -9.08 23.14 -3.00
C GLU A 67 -10.40 22.60 -3.55
N ASP A 68 -11.26 22.01 -2.70
CA ASP A 68 -12.59 21.54 -3.09
C ASP A 68 -13.48 22.70 -3.57
N ILE A 69 -13.47 23.82 -2.84
CA ILE A 69 -14.23 25.03 -3.22
C ILE A 69 -13.70 25.60 -4.54
N LYS A 70 -12.37 25.60 -4.74
CA LYS A 70 -11.76 26.03 -6.01
C LYS A 70 -12.16 25.14 -7.18
N ALA A 71 -12.29 23.83 -6.97
CA ALA A 71 -12.77 22.90 -8.00
C ALA A 71 -14.24 23.20 -8.37
N LEU A 72 -15.09 23.45 -7.36
CA LEU A 72 -16.49 23.86 -7.55
C LEU A 72 -16.63 25.16 -8.36
N LEU A 73 -15.87 26.20 -8.03
CA LEU A 73 -15.88 27.48 -8.76
C LEU A 73 -15.42 27.35 -10.22
N ASN A 74 -14.53 26.40 -10.51
CA ASN A 74 -14.03 26.13 -11.86
C ASN A 74 -14.89 25.15 -12.66
N GLY A 75 -16.05 24.73 -12.14
CA GLY A 75 -16.95 23.78 -12.82
C GLY A 75 -16.37 22.37 -12.96
N GLN A 76 -15.33 22.02 -12.18
CA GLN A 76 -14.76 20.68 -12.11
C GLN A 76 -15.37 19.94 -10.92
N GLN A 77 -15.72 18.66 -11.09
CA GLN A 77 -16.23 17.85 -9.98
C GLN A 77 -15.17 17.81 -8.86
N PRO A 78 -15.52 18.18 -7.61
CA PRO A 78 -14.57 18.18 -6.50
C PRO A 78 -14.09 16.77 -6.22
N VAL A 79 -12.78 16.64 -5.98
CA VAL A 79 -12.16 15.45 -5.37
C VAL A 79 -12.66 15.37 -3.93
N THR A 80 -13.69 14.57 -3.70
CA THR A 80 -14.43 14.54 -2.43
C THR A 80 -13.55 14.09 -1.26
N ALA A 81 -13.39 14.98 -0.28
CA ALA A 81 -13.39 14.63 1.14
C ALA A 81 -14.07 15.74 1.94
N THR A 82 -15.38 15.61 2.21
CA THR A 82 -16.07 16.54 3.12
C THR A 82 -16.34 15.86 4.47
N PRO A 83 -16.02 16.51 5.60
CA PRO A 83 -16.78 16.36 6.82
C PRO A 83 -17.79 17.51 6.93
N ALA A 84 -19.08 17.18 6.95
CA ALA A 84 -20.12 18.13 7.37
C ALA A 84 -20.93 17.50 8.51
N ASN A 85 -20.77 18.08 9.71
CA ASN A 85 -21.70 17.89 10.80
C ASN A 85 -22.14 19.28 11.27
N GLY A 86 -23.44 19.54 11.18
CA GLY A 86 -24.06 20.80 11.56
C GLY A 86 -25.57 20.67 11.53
N ALA A 87 -26.12 19.89 12.46
CA ALA A 87 -27.55 19.81 12.70
C ALA A 87 -28.10 21.18 13.14
N GLN A 88 -29.10 21.69 12.42
CA GLN A 88 -30.09 22.62 12.98
C GLN A 88 -31.42 21.88 13.15
N LYS A 89 -31.86 21.81 14.41
CA LYS A 89 -33.22 21.44 14.82
C LYS A 89 -34.22 22.42 14.20
N ALA A 90 -35.13 21.93 13.37
CA ALA A 90 -36.43 22.58 13.14
C ALA A 90 -37.53 21.68 13.72
N ARG A 91 -38.32 22.24 14.63
CA ARG A 91 -39.53 21.65 15.22
C ARG A 91 -40.64 21.59 14.17
N GLY A 92 -41.24 20.44 14.00
CA GLY A 92 -42.56 20.21 13.39
C GLY A 92 -43.09 18.84 13.83
N PRO A 93 -44.35 18.69 14.26
CA PRO A 93 -44.79 17.50 14.98
C PRO A 93 -45.29 16.40 14.02
N GLY A 94 -44.86 15.16 14.23
CA GLY A 94 -45.58 13.99 13.71
C GLY A 94 -44.72 12.85 13.13
N GLY A 95 -44.62 11.75 13.89
CA GLY A 95 -44.80 10.39 13.38
C GLY A 95 -43.65 9.68 12.64
N GLY A 96 -43.00 8.73 13.32
CA GLY A 96 -42.37 7.54 12.72
C GLY A 96 -40.88 7.34 13.06
N PRO A 97 -40.42 6.10 13.37
CA PRO A 97 -39.00 5.83 13.62
C PRO A 97 -38.16 5.95 12.33
N PRO A 98 -36.85 6.26 12.41
CA PRO A 98 -36.01 6.50 11.22
C PRO A 98 -35.79 5.22 10.41
N SER A 99 -35.90 5.33 9.09
CA SER A 99 -35.61 4.29 8.10
C SER A 99 -34.10 3.96 8.03
N GLY A 100 -33.76 2.68 7.94
CA GLY A 100 -32.39 2.13 8.00
C GLY A 100 -31.44 2.50 6.85
N ASP A 101 -31.84 3.32 5.89
CA ASP A 101 -31.02 3.67 4.73
C ASP A 101 -30.03 4.82 5.01
N ALA A 102 -30.40 5.80 5.84
CA ALA A 102 -29.51 6.93 6.17
C ALA A 102 -28.30 6.52 7.03
N GLU A 103 -28.43 5.47 7.84
CA GLU A 103 -27.32 4.91 8.63
C GLU A 103 -26.38 4.09 7.74
N LYS A 104 -26.92 3.37 6.75
CA LYS A 104 -26.13 2.66 5.74
C LYS A 104 -25.30 3.60 4.89
N ASP A 105 -25.84 4.76 4.50
CA ASP A 105 -25.11 5.71 3.64
C ASP A 105 -23.98 6.44 4.37
N LYS A 106 -24.17 6.81 5.64
CA LYS A 106 -23.08 7.35 6.48
C LYS A 106 -21.97 6.34 6.73
N LEU A 107 -22.33 5.08 6.95
CA LEU A 107 -21.36 4.01 7.13
C LEU A 107 -20.66 3.65 5.80
N ARG A 108 -21.36 3.67 4.65
CA ARG A 108 -20.75 3.58 3.30
C ARG A 108 -19.72 4.67 3.05
N ALA A 109 -19.98 5.89 3.50
CA ALA A 109 -19.00 6.98 3.43
C ALA A 109 -17.78 6.73 4.34
N SER A 110 -17.97 6.16 5.53
CA SER A 110 -16.89 5.73 6.43
C SER A 110 -16.05 4.60 5.80
N LEU A 111 -16.71 3.61 5.21
CA LEU A 111 -16.13 2.49 4.47
C LEU A 111 -15.29 2.92 3.27
N GLY A 112 -15.64 4.02 2.60
CA GLY A 112 -14.88 4.54 1.46
C GLY A 112 -13.43 4.91 1.79
N SER A 113 -13.11 5.12 3.08
CA SER A 113 -11.75 5.40 3.55
C SER A 113 -10.95 4.14 3.94
N ALA A 114 -11.65 3.07 4.37
CA ALA A 114 -11.05 1.84 4.89
C ALA A 114 -11.07 0.67 3.89
N ILE A 115 -11.97 0.71 2.91
CA ILE A 115 -12.13 -0.32 1.89
C ILE A 115 -11.84 0.32 0.54
N LEU A 116 -10.69 -0.03 -0.01
CA LEU A 116 -10.27 0.47 -1.31
C LEU A 116 -10.80 -0.51 -2.37
N ALA A 117 -11.82 -0.08 -3.11
CA ALA A 117 -12.31 -0.77 -4.29
C ALA A 117 -11.51 -0.29 -5.50
N GLU A 118 -10.50 -1.07 -5.90
CA GLU A 118 -9.66 -0.76 -7.06
C GLU A 118 -9.75 -1.84 -8.14
N ARG A 119 -9.39 -1.44 -9.37
CA ARG A 119 -8.98 -2.37 -10.40
C ARG A 119 -7.46 -2.26 -10.51
N PRO A 120 -6.69 -3.14 -9.85
CA PRO A 120 -5.25 -3.13 -10.00
C PRO A 120 -4.87 -3.36 -11.47
N ASN A 121 -3.67 -2.92 -11.85
CA ASN A 121 -3.10 -3.13 -13.18
C ASN A 121 -1.77 -3.87 -13.05
N VAL A 122 -1.82 -5.05 -12.44
CA VAL A 122 -0.66 -5.95 -12.28
C VAL A 122 -0.97 -7.22 -13.06
N LYS A 123 -0.10 -7.62 -13.98
CA LYS A 123 -0.30 -8.81 -14.81
C LYS A 123 0.46 -10.02 -14.25
N TRP A 124 0.13 -11.21 -14.75
CA TRP A 124 0.87 -12.43 -14.40
C TRP A 124 2.37 -12.35 -14.74
N ASP A 125 2.70 -11.65 -15.82
CA ASP A 125 4.08 -11.47 -16.29
C ASP A 125 4.92 -10.57 -15.37
N ASP A 126 4.26 -9.70 -14.60
CA ASP A 126 4.91 -8.82 -13.63
C ASP A 126 5.30 -9.59 -12.35
N VAL A 127 4.73 -10.78 -12.12
CA VAL A 127 5.02 -11.63 -10.97
C VAL A 127 6.09 -12.66 -11.37
N ALA A 128 7.31 -12.51 -10.85
CA ALA A 128 8.41 -13.41 -11.14
C ALA A 128 8.29 -14.74 -10.37
N GLY A 129 8.27 -15.87 -11.10
CA GLY A 129 8.22 -17.22 -10.52
C GLY A 129 6.84 -17.61 -9.96
N LEU A 130 6.83 -18.51 -8.97
CA LEU A 130 5.62 -19.01 -8.29
C LEU A 130 4.61 -19.67 -9.24
N GLU A 131 5.08 -20.45 -10.22
CA GLU A 131 4.22 -21.02 -11.26
C GLU A 131 3.15 -21.96 -10.68
N ALA A 132 3.47 -22.75 -9.65
CA ALA A 132 2.50 -23.61 -9.00
C ALA A 132 1.39 -22.81 -8.29
N ALA A 133 1.73 -21.73 -7.57
CA ALA A 133 0.76 -20.84 -6.93
C ALA A 133 -0.07 -20.08 -7.96
N LYS A 134 0.55 -19.60 -9.04
CA LYS A 134 -0.16 -18.99 -10.17
C LYS A 134 -1.17 -19.96 -10.77
N ASP A 135 -0.79 -21.21 -11.01
CA ASP A 135 -1.67 -22.21 -11.58
C ASP A 135 -2.80 -22.60 -10.63
N ALA A 136 -2.49 -22.74 -9.34
CA ALA A 136 -3.50 -22.96 -8.29
C ALA A 136 -4.50 -21.81 -8.20
N LEU A 137 -4.06 -20.56 -8.39
CA LEU A 137 -4.91 -19.37 -8.40
C LEU A 137 -5.70 -19.22 -9.71
N LYS A 138 -5.10 -19.51 -10.87
CA LYS A 138 -5.81 -19.55 -12.17
C LYS A 138 -6.94 -20.57 -12.12
N GLU A 139 -6.68 -21.76 -11.58
CA GLU A 139 -7.69 -22.80 -11.37
C GLU A 139 -8.78 -22.33 -10.40
N ALA A 140 -8.40 -21.72 -9.28
CA ALA A 140 -9.35 -21.39 -8.24
C ALA A 140 -10.22 -20.15 -8.54
N VAL A 141 -9.66 -19.16 -9.23
CA VAL A 141 -10.30 -17.84 -9.42
C VAL A 141 -10.69 -17.60 -10.87
N ILE A 142 -9.80 -17.88 -11.82
CA ILE A 142 -10.03 -17.56 -13.22
C ILE A 142 -10.94 -18.59 -13.88
N LEU A 143 -10.77 -19.88 -13.57
CA LEU A 143 -11.55 -20.96 -14.18
C LEU A 143 -13.07 -20.83 -13.91
N PRO A 144 -13.55 -20.52 -12.68
CA PRO A 144 -14.97 -20.29 -12.43
C PRO A 144 -15.56 -19.09 -13.17
N VAL A 145 -14.76 -18.05 -13.38
CA VAL A 145 -15.20 -16.84 -14.09
C VAL A 145 -15.28 -17.10 -15.60
N LYS A 146 -14.28 -17.77 -16.18
CA LYS A 146 -14.21 -18.06 -17.61
C LYS A 146 -15.13 -19.20 -18.06
N PHE A 147 -15.28 -20.24 -17.23
CA PHE A 147 -16.05 -21.45 -17.57
C PHE A 147 -17.07 -21.79 -16.48
N PRO A 148 -18.07 -20.92 -16.21
CA PRO A 148 -19.07 -21.15 -15.17
C PRO A 148 -19.86 -22.47 -15.37
N GLN A 149 -20.01 -22.94 -16.61
CA GLN A 149 -20.68 -24.20 -16.95
C GLN A 149 -19.99 -25.45 -16.38
N PHE A 150 -18.70 -25.38 -16.04
CA PHE A 150 -17.98 -26.49 -15.40
C PHE A 150 -18.39 -26.68 -13.94
N PHE A 151 -18.88 -25.62 -13.29
CA PHE A 151 -19.24 -25.58 -11.88
C PHE A 151 -20.74 -25.80 -11.68
N THR A 152 -21.20 -26.98 -12.08
CA THR A 152 -22.60 -27.41 -11.99
C THR A 152 -22.79 -28.57 -11.00
N GLY A 153 -23.97 -28.63 -10.38
CA GLY A 153 -24.32 -29.67 -9.41
C GLY A 153 -23.50 -29.55 -8.12
N LYS A 154 -22.71 -30.59 -7.80
CA LYS A 154 -21.85 -30.61 -6.61
C LYS A 154 -20.50 -29.91 -6.80
N ARG A 155 -20.11 -29.62 -8.05
CA ARG A 155 -18.86 -28.91 -8.35
C ARG A 155 -19.07 -27.42 -8.10
N LYS A 156 -18.56 -26.92 -6.97
CA LYS A 156 -18.65 -25.51 -6.59
C LYS A 156 -17.26 -24.86 -6.66
N PRO A 157 -17.18 -23.57 -7.02
CA PRO A 157 -15.93 -22.85 -6.93
C PRO A 157 -15.48 -22.73 -5.47
N TRP A 158 -14.19 -22.53 -5.27
CA TRP A 158 -13.62 -22.28 -3.95
C TRP A 158 -14.10 -20.94 -3.42
N SER A 159 -14.43 -20.89 -2.12
CA SER A 159 -14.97 -19.68 -1.49
C SER A 159 -13.94 -18.95 -0.62
N GLY A 160 -12.94 -19.67 -0.12
CA GLY A 160 -11.84 -19.10 0.66
C GLY A 160 -10.48 -19.65 0.24
N LEU A 161 -9.55 -18.76 -0.11
CA LEU A 161 -8.15 -19.06 -0.37
C LEU A 161 -7.24 -18.34 0.64
N LEU A 162 -6.26 -19.05 1.21
CA LEU A 162 -5.26 -18.48 2.11
C LEU A 162 -3.87 -18.55 1.47
N LEU A 163 -3.25 -17.40 1.28
CA LEU A 163 -1.83 -17.27 0.92
C LEU A 163 -1.01 -17.16 2.19
N TYR A 164 -0.02 -18.03 2.37
CA TYR A 164 0.87 -17.96 3.53
C TYR A 164 2.32 -18.21 3.13
N GLY A 165 3.24 -17.64 3.90
CA GLY A 165 4.67 -17.81 3.66
C GLY A 165 5.46 -16.64 4.23
N PRO A 166 6.78 -16.62 4.03
CA PRO A 166 7.66 -15.59 4.57
C PRO A 166 7.24 -14.17 4.15
N PRO A 167 7.57 -13.15 4.95
CA PRO A 167 7.34 -11.77 4.56
C PRO A 167 8.15 -11.43 3.29
N GLY A 168 7.62 -10.52 2.47
CA GLY A 168 8.33 -10.06 1.27
C GLY A 168 8.38 -11.02 0.09
N THR A 169 7.56 -12.09 0.08
CA THR A 169 7.44 -13.03 -1.06
C THR A 169 6.38 -12.62 -2.09
N GLY A 170 5.74 -11.46 -1.93
CA GLY A 170 4.80 -10.93 -2.91
C GLY A 170 3.36 -11.44 -2.80
N LYS A 171 2.92 -11.94 -1.64
CA LYS A 171 1.52 -12.38 -1.41
C LYS A 171 0.48 -11.33 -1.82
N SER A 172 0.64 -10.08 -1.36
CA SER A 172 -0.27 -8.97 -1.70
C SER A 172 -0.14 -8.55 -3.18
N TYR A 173 1.05 -8.70 -3.77
CA TYR A 173 1.27 -8.42 -5.20
C TYR A 173 0.61 -9.49 -6.09
N LEU A 174 0.68 -10.76 -5.70
CA LEU A 174 0.02 -11.88 -6.35
C LEU A 174 -1.50 -11.76 -6.28
N ALA A 175 -2.06 -11.32 -5.14
CA ALA A 175 -3.49 -11.05 -5.02
C ALA A 175 -3.98 -9.95 -5.98
N LYS A 176 -3.18 -8.88 -6.16
CA LYS A 176 -3.46 -7.83 -7.16
C LYS A 176 -3.38 -8.35 -8.59
N ALA A 177 -2.43 -9.24 -8.89
CA ALA A 177 -2.34 -9.87 -10.21
C ALA A 177 -3.59 -10.71 -10.52
N VAL A 178 -4.02 -11.53 -9.56
CA VAL A 178 -5.25 -12.33 -9.66
C VAL A 178 -6.47 -11.46 -9.95
N ALA A 179 -6.60 -10.33 -9.25
CA ALA A 179 -7.75 -9.46 -9.41
C ALA A 179 -7.80 -8.75 -10.77
N THR A 180 -6.64 -8.34 -11.29
CA THR A 180 -6.50 -7.76 -12.62
C THR A 180 -6.94 -8.75 -13.69
N GLU A 181 -6.50 -10.00 -13.57
CA GLU A 181 -6.70 -11.07 -14.55
C GLU A 181 -8.09 -11.73 -14.48
N ALA A 182 -8.74 -11.64 -13.33
CA ALA A 182 -10.12 -12.09 -13.13
C ALA A 182 -11.15 -11.02 -13.53
N GLU A 183 -10.72 -9.82 -13.94
CA GLU A 183 -11.59 -8.66 -14.25
C GLU A 183 -12.65 -8.40 -13.17
N SER A 184 -12.31 -8.70 -11.92
CA SER A 184 -13.24 -8.70 -10.79
C SER A 184 -13.02 -7.47 -9.90
N THR A 185 -14.06 -7.04 -9.18
CA THR A 185 -13.93 -5.93 -8.23
C THR A 185 -13.03 -6.36 -7.07
N PHE A 186 -11.93 -5.65 -6.84
CA PHE A 186 -10.98 -5.97 -5.77
C PHE A 186 -11.23 -5.08 -4.55
N PHE A 187 -11.70 -5.69 -3.47
CA PHE A 187 -11.82 -5.04 -2.17
C PHE A 187 -10.60 -5.43 -1.34
N THR A 188 -9.73 -4.47 -1.05
CA THR A 188 -8.61 -4.68 -0.13
C THR A 188 -8.92 -4.08 1.23
N VAL A 189 -8.67 -4.84 2.29
CA VAL A 189 -8.80 -4.37 3.68
C VAL A 189 -7.65 -4.91 4.51
N SER A 190 -7.03 -4.04 5.32
CA SER A 190 -6.09 -4.50 6.34
C SER A 190 -6.83 -4.93 7.59
N SER A 191 -6.33 -5.96 8.26
CA SER A 191 -6.80 -6.35 9.60
C SER A 191 -6.83 -5.19 10.60
N SER A 192 -5.90 -4.23 10.50
CA SER A 192 -5.87 -3.04 11.35
C SER A 192 -7.05 -2.09 11.12
N ASP A 193 -7.54 -2.01 9.89
CA ASP A 193 -8.57 -1.04 9.49
C ASP A 193 -9.96 -1.47 9.97
N LEU A 194 -10.12 -2.78 10.21
CA LEU A 194 -11.35 -3.37 10.75
C LEU A 194 -11.48 -3.23 12.27
N VAL A 195 -10.43 -2.81 12.97
CA VAL A 195 -10.44 -2.66 14.44
C VAL A 195 -10.68 -1.20 14.81
N SER A 196 -11.95 -0.84 15.00
CA SER A 196 -12.35 0.48 15.53
C SER A 196 -12.31 0.54 17.07
N LYS A 197 -12.16 1.76 17.62
CA LYS A 197 -12.24 2.03 19.07
C LYS A 197 -13.67 2.04 19.62
N TRP A 198 -14.67 2.08 18.74
CA TRP A 198 -16.07 2.22 19.11
C TRP A 198 -16.75 0.85 19.05
N MET A 199 -17.34 0.45 20.17
CA MET A 199 -17.99 -0.87 20.33
C MET A 199 -19.09 -1.06 19.27
N GLY A 200 -18.99 -2.12 18.47
CA GLY A 200 -20.01 -2.52 17.49
C GLY A 200 -19.89 -1.86 16.10
N GLU A 201 -19.06 -0.83 15.92
CA GLU A 201 -18.80 -0.27 14.57
C GLU A 201 -18.03 -1.27 13.70
N SER A 202 -17.05 -1.96 14.27
CA SER A 202 -16.24 -2.96 13.55
C SER A 202 -17.05 -4.12 12.96
N GLU A 203 -18.06 -4.62 13.68
CA GLU A 203 -18.95 -5.69 13.20
C GLU A 203 -19.79 -5.21 12.00
N LYS A 204 -20.33 -3.98 12.09
CA LYS A 204 -21.07 -3.35 10.99
C LYS A 204 -20.18 -3.18 9.76
N LEU A 205 -18.90 -2.78 9.94
CA LEU A 205 -17.96 -2.62 8.83
C LEU A 205 -17.73 -3.95 8.10
N VAL A 206 -17.50 -5.05 8.82
CA VAL A 206 -17.35 -6.39 8.22
C VAL A 206 -18.63 -6.81 7.49
N SER A 207 -19.79 -6.65 8.11
CA SER A 207 -21.07 -7.00 7.49
C SER A 207 -21.33 -6.22 6.20
N GLN A 208 -20.97 -4.94 6.18
CA GLN A 208 -21.13 -4.08 5.02
C GLN A 208 -20.09 -4.34 3.93
N LEU A 209 -18.83 -4.62 4.27
CA LEU A 209 -17.80 -5.06 3.31
C LEU A 209 -18.31 -6.25 2.48
N PHE A 210 -18.82 -7.29 3.14
CA PHE A 210 -19.35 -8.46 2.45
C PHE A 210 -20.65 -8.17 1.69
N SER A 211 -21.46 -7.23 2.17
CA SER A 211 -22.67 -6.80 1.45
C SER A 211 -22.32 -6.05 0.16
N LEU A 212 -21.36 -5.13 0.21
CA LEU A 212 -20.84 -4.44 -0.98
C LEU A 212 -20.16 -5.43 -1.94
N ALA A 213 -19.40 -6.39 -1.43
CA ALA A 213 -18.78 -7.42 -2.28
C ALA A 213 -19.84 -8.28 -2.99
N ARG A 214 -20.98 -8.58 -2.34
CA ARG A 214 -22.11 -9.26 -2.96
C ARG A 214 -22.81 -8.40 -4.02
N GLU A 215 -22.99 -7.10 -3.74
CA GLU A 215 -23.56 -6.13 -4.68
C GLU A 215 -22.70 -5.95 -5.94
N HIS A 216 -21.37 -6.03 -5.81
CA HIS A 216 -20.39 -5.86 -6.89
C HIS A 216 -19.84 -7.17 -7.47
N SER A 217 -20.58 -8.28 -7.32
CA SER A 217 -20.16 -9.60 -7.84
C SER A 217 -20.01 -9.60 -9.38
N PRO A 218 -18.93 -10.19 -9.95
CA PRO A 218 -17.86 -10.95 -9.31
C PRO A 218 -16.86 -10.06 -8.55
N ALA A 219 -16.59 -10.44 -7.30
CA ALA A 219 -15.75 -9.66 -6.39
C ALA A 219 -14.76 -10.54 -5.62
N ILE A 220 -13.61 -9.94 -5.31
CA ILE A 220 -12.56 -10.55 -4.51
C ILE A 220 -12.36 -9.67 -3.27
N VAL A 221 -12.51 -10.27 -2.09
CA VAL A 221 -12.23 -9.62 -0.80
C VAL A 221 -10.86 -10.10 -0.33
N PHE A 222 -9.86 -9.23 -0.42
CA PHE A 222 -8.50 -9.48 0.05
C PHE A 222 -8.27 -8.90 1.44
N ILE A 223 -7.80 -9.76 2.34
CA ILE A 223 -7.53 -9.43 3.74
C ILE A 223 -6.05 -9.69 4.00
N ASP A 224 -5.29 -8.60 4.13
CA ASP A 224 -3.88 -8.69 4.48
C ASP A 224 -3.72 -8.85 6.00
N GLU A 225 -2.64 -9.54 6.40
CA GLU A 225 -2.31 -9.83 7.79
C GLU A 225 -3.51 -10.41 8.58
N ILE A 226 -4.20 -11.40 8.00
CA ILE A 226 -5.43 -11.96 8.60
C ILE A 226 -5.22 -12.52 10.01
N ASP A 227 -3.98 -12.89 10.36
CA ASP A 227 -3.59 -13.34 11.70
C ASP A 227 -3.82 -12.29 12.79
N ALA A 228 -3.78 -10.99 12.47
CA ALA A 228 -4.07 -9.94 13.44
C ALA A 228 -5.55 -9.95 13.89
N LEU A 229 -6.49 -10.31 13.00
CA LEU A 229 -7.92 -10.48 13.34
C LEU A 229 -8.26 -11.88 13.84
N CYS A 230 -7.60 -12.89 13.29
CA CYS A 230 -7.99 -14.29 13.40
C CYS A 230 -7.03 -15.14 14.24
N SER A 231 -6.28 -14.51 15.14
CA SER A 231 -5.36 -15.19 16.04
C SER A 231 -6.07 -16.22 16.93
N THR A 232 -5.30 -17.20 17.40
CA THR A 232 -5.78 -18.27 18.29
C THR A 232 -6.31 -17.65 19.59
N ARG A 233 -7.45 -18.14 20.08
CA ARG A 233 -8.08 -17.64 21.31
C ARG A 233 -7.08 -17.71 22.48
N GLY A 234 -6.72 -16.56 23.02
CA GLY A 234 -5.84 -16.43 24.19
C GLY A 234 -6.49 -15.62 25.31
N GLU A 235 -5.95 -15.72 26.52
CA GLU A 235 -6.44 -15.03 27.73
C GLU A 235 -6.35 -13.50 27.66
N GLY A 236 -5.65 -12.94 26.65
CA GLY A 236 -5.55 -11.49 26.40
C GLY A 236 -6.39 -10.96 25.23
N GLU A 237 -7.24 -11.79 24.60
CA GLU A 237 -8.04 -11.37 23.45
C GLU A 237 -9.19 -10.44 23.87
N SER A 238 -9.21 -9.22 23.33
CA SER A 238 -10.30 -8.27 23.57
C SER A 238 -11.65 -8.85 23.14
N GLU A 239 -12.70 -8.59 23.92
CA GLU A 239 -14.06 -8.99 23.58
C GLU A 239 -14.49 -8.47 22.19
N ALA A 240 -14.04 -7.26 21.83
CA ALA A 240 -14.27 -6.67 20.51
C ALA A 240 -13.67 -7.53 19.38
N ALA A 241 -12.43 -8.02 19.54
CA ALA A 241 -11.77 -8.86 18.56
C ALA A 241 -12.52 -10.19 18.37
N ARG A 242 -13.01 -10.79 19.46
CA ARG A 242 -13.82 -12.03 19.42
C ARG A 242 -15.11 -11.87 18.63
N ARG A 243 -15.80 -10.74 18.82
CA ARG A 243 -17.05 -10.47 18.11
C ARG A 243 -16.80 -10.21 16.62
N ILE A 244 -15.78 -9.42 16.28
CA ILE A 244 -15.36 -9.19 14.88
C ILE A 244 -15.03 -10.51 14.18
N LYS A 245 -14.23 -11.37 14.83
CA LYS A 245 -13.89 -12.70 14.30
C LYS A 245 -15.12 -13.59 14.10
N THR A 246 -16.08 -13.53 15.02
CA THR A 246 -17.33 -14.28 14.90
C THR A 246 -18.16 -13.78 13.73
N GLU A 247 -18.33 -12.47 13.60
CA GLU A 247 -19.05 -11.85 12.48
C GLU A 247 -18.36 -12.17 11.14
N PHE A 248 -17.04 -12.09 11.09
CA PHE A 248 -16.25 -12.45 9.92
C PHE A 248 -16.50 -13.89 9.46
N LEU A 249 -16.48 -14.86 10.39
CA LEU A 249 -16.77 -16.27 10.11
C LEU A 249 -18.20 -16.49 9.62
N VAL A 250 -19.17 -15.74 10.17
CA VAL A 250 -20.58 -15.77 9.73
C VAL A 250 -20.70 -15.24 8.30
N GLN A 251 -20.06 -14.10 7.98
CA GLN A 251 -20.09 -13.54 6.63
C GLN A 251 -19.39 -14.43 5.59
N MET A 252 -18.24 -15.02 5.93
CA MET A 252 -17.56 -16.00 5.06
C MET A 252 -18.47 -17.19 4.74
N GLN A 253 -19.19 -17.71 5.74
CA GLN A 253 -20.14 -18.80 5.51
C GLN A 253 -21.33 -18.37 4.66
N GLY A 254 -21.79 -17.13 4.83
CA GLY A 254 -22.82 -16.52 4.00
C GLY A 254 -22.45 -16.46 2.53
N VAL A 255 -21.18 -16.17 2.21
CA VAL A 255 -20.66 -16.17 0.83
C VAL A 255 -20.81 -17.55 0.18
N THR A 256 -20.44 -18.63 0.86
CA THR A 256 -20.55 -20.00 0.32
C THR A 256 -22.00 -20.43 0.03
N SER A 257 -22.96 -19.87 0.75
CA SER A 257 -24.39 -20.15 0.57
C SER A 257 -25.09 -19.26 -0.45
N SER A 258 -24.48 -18.14 -0.84
CA SER A 258 -25.10 -17.20 -1.77
C SER A 258 -24.79 -17.56 -3.23
N GLU A 259 -25.67 -17.18 -4.15
CA GLU A 259 -25.37 -17.24 -5.59
C GLU A 259 -24.34 -16.18 -6.03
N ALA A 260 -24.03 -15.22 -5.15
CA ALA A 260 -23.04 -14.20 -5.44
C ALA A 260 -21.63 -14.81 -5.50
N ARG A 261 -20.94 -14.56 -6.61
CA ARG A 261 -19.56 -14.99 -6.86
C ARG A 261 -18.61 -14.04 -6.11
N VAL A 262 -18.45 -14.29 -4.82
CA VAL A 262 -17.49 -13.60 -3.97
C VAL A 262 -16.42 -14.58 -3.54
N LEU A 263 -15.15 -14.22 -3.71
CA LEU A 263 -14.01 -14.98 -3.23
C LEU A 263 -13.33 -14.24 -2.09
N VAL A 264 -13.01 -14.95 -1.00
CA VAL A 264 -12.19 -14.40 0.09
C VAL A 264 -10.75 -14.86 -0.07
N LEU A 265 -9.82 -13.92 -0.24
CA LEU A 265 -8.38 -14.15 -0.22
C LEU A 265 -7.79 -13.62 1.08
N GLY A 266 -7.18 -14.47 1.89
CA GLY A 266 -6.41 -14.06 3.06
C GLY A 266 -4.91 -14.13 2.80
N ALA A 267 -4.13 -13.22 3.37
CA ALA A 267 -2.67 -13.32 3.42
C ALA A 267 -2.17 -13.31 4.87
N THR A 268 -1.21 -14.19 5.19
CA THR A 268 -0.59 -14.23 6.53
C THR A 268 0.89 -14.59 6.46
N ASN A 269 1.66 -14.05 7.41
CA ASN A 269 3.04 -14.47 7.67
C ASN A 269 3.13 -15.50 8.81
N ILE A 270 2.06 -15.71 9.59
CA ILE A 270 2.09 -16.54 10.80
C ILE A 270 0.96 -17.58 10.75
N PRO A 271 1.05 -18.59 9.87
CA PRO A 271 -0.06 -19.51 9.62
C PRO A 271 -0.44 -20.37 10.84
N TYR A 272 0.51 -20.69 11.72
CA TYR A 272 0.22 -21.37 13.00
C TYR A 272 -0.53 -20.49 14.01
N GLY A 273 -0.42 -19.17 13.88
CA GLY A 273 -1.15 -18.22 14.73
C GLY A 273 -2.65 -18.22 14.48
N LEU A 274 -3.10 -18.71 13.31
CA LEU A 274 -4.50 -18.71 12.91
C LEU A 274 -5.35 -19.74 13.67
N ASP A 275 -6.50 -19.25 14.14
CA ASP A 275 -7.54 -20.06 14.75
C ASP A 275 -8.01 -21.20 13.82
N GLN A 276 -8.28 -22.36 14.42
CA GLN A 276 -8.70 -23.54 13.67
C GLN A 276 -10.01 -23.32 12.90
N ALA A 277 -10.95 -22.54 13.44
CA ALA A 277 -12.22 -22.25 12.77
C ALA A 277 -12.01 -21.41 11.51
N VAL A 278 -11.10 -20.45 11.55
CA VAL A 278 -10.73 -19.61 10.40
C VAL A 278 -9.96 -20.44 9.37
N ARG A 279 -8.98 -21.24 9.81
CA ARG A 279 -8.27 -22.19 8.92
C ARG A 279 -9.25 -23.09 8.17
N ARG A 280 -10.31 -23.59 8.83
CA ARG A 280 -11.35 -24.42 8.20
C ARG A 280 -12.23 -23.69 7.17
N ARG A 281 -12.28 -22.36 7.19
CA ARG A 281 -13.04 -21.55 6.20
C ARG A 281 -12.21 -21.19 4.97
N PHE A 282 -10.89 -21.32 5.05
CA PHE A 282 -10.01 -21.27 3.89
C PHE A 282 -9.86 -22.69 3.34
N ASP A 283 -10.65 -22.96 2.30
CA ASP A 283 -10.77 -24.26 1.64
C ASP A 283 -9.43 -24.70 1.05
N LYS A 284 -8.71 -23.75 0.42
CA LYS A 284 -7.40 -23.97 -0.21
C LYS A 284 -6.35 -23.06 0.45
N ARG A 285 -5.18 -23.61 0.75
CA ARG A 285 -4.10 -22.91 1.47
C ARG A 285 -2.81 -23.07 0.68
N ILE A 286 -2.36 -21.99 0.05
CA ILE A 286 -1.25 -22.00 -0.90
C ILE A 286 -0.01 -21.43 -0.20
N TYR A 287 1.05 -22.24 -0.15
CA TYR A 287 2.34 -21.79 0.33
C TYR A 287 3.03 -20.92 -0.73
N ILE A 288 3.48 -19.73 -0.34
CA ILE A 288 4.26 -18.82 -1.18
C ILE A 288 5.71 -18.84 -0.71
N ALA A 289 6.52 -19.65 -1.38
CA ALA A 289 7.93 -19.85 -1.06
C ALA A 289 8.81 -18.64 -1.38
N LEU A 290 10.07 -18.69 -0.94
CA LEU A 290 11.10 -17.76 -1.40
C LEU A 290 11.35 -17.94 -2.91
N PRO A 291 11.66 -16.85 -3.63
CA PRO A 291 11.87 -16.92 -5.07
C PRO A 291 13.09 -17.77 -5.44
N GLU A 292 13.01 -18.52 -6.54
CA GLU A 292 14.13 -19.26 -7.11
C GLU A 292 15.20 -18.33 -7.70
N ALA A 293 16.39 -18.87 -8.01
CA ALA A 293 17.50 -18.09 -8.58
C ALA A 293 17.11 -17.32 -9.86
N LYS A 294 16.34 -17.96 -10.77
CA LYS A 294 15.84 -17.29 -11.99
C LYS A 294 14.86 -16.16 -11.69
N ALA A 295 13.98 -16.35 -10.71
CA ALA A 295 13.05 -15.32 -10.28
C ALA A 295 13.79 -14.13 -9.63
N ARG A 296 14.79 -14.40 -8.77
CA ARG A 296 15.65 -13.35 -8.19
C ARG A 296 16.43 -12.58 -9.25
N ALA A 297 17.02 -13.27 -10.23
CA ALA A 297 17.70 -12.63 -11.36
C ALA A 297 16.76 -11.67 -12.12
N HIS A 298 15.52 -12.10 -12.37
CA HIS A 298 14.51 -11.24 -12.98
C HIS A 298 14.14 -10.05 -12.08
N MET A 299 13.95 -10.26 -10.78
CA MET A 299 13.67 -9.19 -9.81
C MET A 299 14.78 -8.13 -9.79
N PHE A 300 16.06 -8.53 -9.84
CA PHE A 300 17.18 -7.58 -9.96
C PHE A 300 17.05 -6.70 -11.20
N LYS A 301 16.70 -7.29 -12.35
CA LYS A 301 16.49 -6.56 -13.60
C LYS A 301 15.32 -5.59 -13.50
N VAL A 302 14.19 -6.03 -12.94
CA VAL A 302 12.99 -5.20 -12.77
C VAL A 302 13.25 -4.02 -11.84
N HIS A 303 13.89 -4.26 -10.69
CA HIS A 303 14.16 -3.19 -9.71
C HIS A 303 15.23 -2.20 -10.18
N LEU A 304 16.15 -2.60 -11.05
CA LEU A 304 17.15 -1.70 -11.63
C LEU A 304 16.53 -0.75 -12.67
N GLY A 305 15.48 -1.22 -13.36
CA GLY A 305 14.71 -0.44 -14.33
C GLY A 305 15.58 0.13 -15.45
N ASP A 306 15.34 1.39 -15.81
CA ASP A 306 16.08 2.09 -16.88
C ASP A 306 17.36 2.78 -16.38
N THR A 307 17.80 2.48 -15.15
CA THR A 307 18.99 3.10 -14.57
C THR A 307 20.23 2.68 -15.35
N PRO A 308 21.10 3.61 -15.80
CA PRO A 308 22.30 3.26 -16.54
C PRO A 308 23.20 2.28 -15.79
N HIS A 309 23.43 1.11 -16.40
CA HIS A 309 24.27 0.05 -15.84
C HIS A 309 25.09 -0.63 -16.93
N ASN A 310 26.23 -1.20 -16.53
CA ASN A 310 27.10 -1.99 -17.40
C ASN A 310 26.95 -3.51 -17.17
N LEU A 311 25.82 -3.93 -16.57
CA LEU A 311 25.51 -5.33 -16.30
C LEU A 311 24.99 -6.06 -17.55
N GLU A 312 25.46 -7.27 -17.76
CA GLU A 312 25.02 -8.21 -18.80
C GLU A 312 24.04 -9.26 -18.25
N ALA A 313 23.39 -10.03 -19.14
CA ALA A 313 22.44 -11.07 -18.74
C ALA A 313 23.06 -12.09 -17.75
N LYS A 314 24.32 -12.46 -17.97
CA LYS A 314 25.06 -13.39 -17.10
C LYS A 314 25.29 -12.82 -15.69
N ASP A 315 25.43 -11.50 -15.55
CA ASP A 315 25.60 -10.87 -14.24
C ASP A 315 24.33 -11.02 -13.40
N PHE A 316 23.14 -10.86 -14.01
CA PHE A 316 21.87 -11.07 -13.32
C PHE A 316 21.68 -12.52 -12.87
N GLU A 317 22.13 -13.49 -13.67
CA GLU A 317 22.14 -14.90 -13.27
C GLU A 317 23.06 -15.15 -12.07
N GLU A 318 24.27 -14.56 -12.07
CA GLU A 318 25.20 -14.65 -10.94
C GLU A 318 24.59 -14.02 -9.67
N LEU A 319 23.95 -12.85 -9.79
CA LEU A 319 23.25 -12.20 -8.67
C LEU A 319 22.09 -13.07 -8.14
N GLY A 320 21.35 -13.72 -9.04
CA GLY A 320 20.28 -14.65 -8.66
C GLY A 320 20.78 -15.83 -7.85
N VAL A 321 21.94 -16.42 -8.22
CA VAL A 321 22.57 -17.51 -7.47
C VAL A 321 23.15 -17.01 -6.15
N ALA A 322 23.84 -15.86 -6.14
CA ALA A 322 24.50 -15.32 -4.96
C ALA A 322 23.53 -14.88 -3.84
N THR A 323 22.25 -14.68 -4.16
CA THR A 323 21.20 -14.23 -3.24
C THR A 323 20.27 -15.35 -2.77
N GLU A 324 20.80 -16.56 -2.61
CA GLU A 324 20.05 -17.67 -2.03
C GLU A 324 19.48 -17.31 -0.65
N GLY A 325 18.19 -17.62 -0.43
CA GLY A 325 17.48 -17.28 0.80
C GLY A 325 16.88 -15.87 0.85
N PHE A 326 17.11 -15.02 -0.17
CA PHE A 326 16.57 -13.66 -0.19
C PHE A 326 15.11 -13.66 -0.62
N SER A 327 14.29 -12.88 0.08
CA SER A 327 12.93 -12.54 -0.34
C SER A 327 12.94 -11.48 -1.44
N GLY A 328 11.79 -11.24 -2.09
CA GLY A 328 11.65 -10.15 -3.06
C GLY A 328 11.92 -8.78 -2.42
N SER A 329 11.49 -8.59 -1.17
CA SER A 329 11.81 -7.38 -0.39
C SER A 329 13.32 -7.22 -0.14
N ASP A 330 14.03 -8.31 0.16
CA ASP A 330 15.48 -8.26 0.37
C ASP A 330 16.21 -7.84 -0.92
N VAL A 331 15.82 -8.40 -2.07
CA VAL A 331 16.35 -8.01 -3.38
C VAL A 331 16.07 -6.53 -3.67
N ALA A 332 14.85 -6.05 -3.40
CA ALA A 332 14.50 -4.64 -3.58
C ALA A 332 15.37 -3.70 -2.72
N VAL A 333 15.64 -4.09 -1.46
CA VAL A 333 16.51 -3.33 -0.55
C VAL A 333 17.97 -3.32 -1.06
N VAL A 334 18.49 -4.45 -1.52
CA VAL A 334 19.83 -4.53 -2.11
C VAL A 334 19.94 -3.60 -3.32
N VAL A 335 19.00 -3.69 -4.26
CA VAL A 335 19.03 -2.84 -5.46
C VAL A 335 18.93 -1.37 -5.07
N LYS A 336 18.08 -1.01 -4.11
CA LYS A 336 17.99 0.37 -3.59
C LYS A 336 19.31 0.87 -3.02
N ASP A 337 20.05 0.03 -2.31
CA ASP A 337 21.38 0.40 -1.79
C ASP A 337 22.41 0.54 -2.92
N VAL A 338 22.36 -0.34 -3.93
CA VAL A 338 23.24 -0.24 -5.12
C VAL A 338 22.94 1.01 -5.94
N LEU A 339 21.68 1.42 -6.09
CA LEU A 339 21.30 2.67 -6.77
C LEU A 339 21.95 3.90 -6.11
N MET A 340 22.27 3.82 -4.81
CA MET A 340 22.95 4.89 -4.08
C MET A 340 24.47 4.84 -4.15
N GLU A 341 25.08 3.72 -4.54
CA GLU A 341 26.54 3.59 -4.63
C GLU A 341 27.18 4.57 -5.63
N PRO A 342 26.67 4.75 -6.86
CA PRO A 342 27.16 5.81 -7.76
C PRO A 342 27.09 7.21 -7.16
N VAL A 343 26.05 7.50 -6.39
CA VAL A 343 25.86 8.81 -5.74
C VAL A 343 26.92 9.00 -4.65
N ARG A 344 27.14 7.99 -3.79
CA ARG A 344 28.19 8.02 -2.76
C ARG A 344 29.58 8.19 -3.37
N LEU A 345 29.87 7.46 -4.44
CA LEU A 345 31.14 7.60 -5.18
C LEU A 345 31.33 9.00 -5.75
N THR A 346 30.26 9.62 -6.25
CA THR A 346 30.30 10.99 -6.78
C THR A 346 30.50 12.02 -5.65
N GLN A 347 29.90 11.78 -4.49
CA GLN A 347 30.03 12.64 -3.32
C GLN A 347 31.44 12.58 -2.70
N ASP A 348 32.04 11.39 -2.65
CA ASP A 348 33.36 11.15 -2.05
C ASP A 348 34.53 11.38 -3.04
N ALA A 349 34.23 11.71 -4.30
CA ALA A 349 35.25 11.89 -5.34
C ALA A 349 36.04 13.18 -5.16
N GLY A 350 37.38 13.05 -5.23
CA GLY A 350 38.32 14.19 -5.32
C GLY A 350 38.82 14.48 -6.73
N PHE A 351 38.43 13.67 -7.73
CA PHE A 351 38.83 13.86 -9.12
C PHE A 351 37.65 13.57 -10.05
N PHE A 352 37.52 14.40 -11.08
CA PHE A 352 36.49 14.28 -12.11
C PHE A 352 37.09 14.33 -13.50
N ARG A 353 36.46 13.67 -14.47
CA ARG A 353 36.81 13.77 -15.89
C ARG A 353 35.62 14.20 -16.71
N THR A 354 35.88 14.87 -17.83
CA THR A 354 34.82 15.22 -18.78
C THR A 354 34.52 14.02 -19.68
N VAL A 355 33.26 13.62 -19.73
CA VAL A 355 32.74 12.58 -20.62
C VAL A 355 31.65 13.16 -21.52
N ASN A 356 31.53 12.63 -22.74
CA ASN A 356 30.46 13.00 -23.66
C ASN A 356 29.38 11.91 -23.64
N LYS A 357 28.17 12.27 -23.19
CA LYS A 357 27.00 11.39 -23.19
C LYS A 357 25.90 12.07 -24.00
N GLY A 358 25.52 11.46 -25.13
CA GLY A 358 24.44 11.96 -25.98
C GLY A 358 24.68 13.37 -26.55
N GLY A 359 25.94 13.73 -26.85
CA GLY A 359 26.28 15.05 -27.39
C GLY A 359 26.41 16.16 -26.34
N LYS A 360 26.21 15.85 -25.06
CA LYS A 360 26.42 16.78 -23.93
C LYS A 360 27.62 16.35 -23.09
N GLN A 361 28.36 17.34 -22.61
CA GLN A 361 29.50 17.12 -21.72
C GLN A 361 29.03 17.01 -20.27
N TYR A 362 29.49 15.96 -19.60
CA TYR A 362 29.27 15.72 -18.18
C TYR A 362 30.59 15.51 -17.45
N LEU A 363 30.60 15.78 -16.16
CA LEU A 363 31.70 15.48 -15.25
C LEU A 363 31.36 14.22 -14.47
N GLU A 364 32.18 13.19 -14.62
CA GLU A 364 32.07 11.93 -13.88
C GLU A 364 33.24 11.75 -12.93
N PRO A 365 33.02 11.13 -11.76
CA PRO A 365 34.11 10.81 -10.84
C PRO A 365 35.11 9.85 -11.50
N CYS A 366 36.40 10.08 -11.29
CA CYS A 366 37.49 9.25 -11.82
C CYS A 366 38.63 9.11 -10.81
N SER A 367 39.62 8.26 -11.12
CA SER A 367 40.87 8.20 -10.36
C SER A 367 41.81 9.32 -10.79
N GLY A 368 42.66 9.83 -9.88
CA GLY A 368 43.59 10.93 -10.16
C GLY A 368 44.65 10.62 -11.23
N GLY A 369 44.95 9.33 -11.48
CA GLY A 369 45.83 8.90 -12.56
C GLY A 369 45.19 8.86 -13.95
N THR A 370 43.90 9.18 -14.08
CA THR A 370 43.19 9.13 -15.36
C THR A 370 43.61 10.33 -16.24
N PRO A 371 43.92 10.13 -17.53
CA PRO A 371 44.17 11.23 -18.45
C PRO A 371 42.99 12.20 -18.49
N GLY A 372 43.25 13.49 -18.25
CA GLY A 372 42.20 14.52 -18.18
C GLY A 372 41.43 14.55 -16.85
N ALA A 373 41.96 13.93 -15.79
CA ALA A 373 41.45 14.10 -14.43
C ALA A 373 41.65 15.54 -13.94
N ILE A 374 40.59 16.11 -13.38
CA ILE A 374 40.54 17.43 -12.78
C ILE A 374 40.38 17.21 -11.27
N GLU A 375 41.33 17.69 -10.49
CA GLU A 375 41.24 17.66 -9.02
C GLU A 375 40.20 18.67 -8.54
N THR A 376 39.03 18.17 -8.13
CA THR A 376 37.92 18.98 -7.65
C THR A 376 36.95 18.10 -6.85
N ASP A 377 36.09 18.73 -6.06
CA ASP A 377 35.07 18.05 -5.25
C ASP A 377 33.66 18.55 -5.62
N LEU A 378 32.65 17.81 -5.15
CA LEU A 378 31.26 18.08 -5.52
C LEU A 378 30.78 19.48 -5.09
N ASN A 379 31.28 19.98 -3.94
CA ASN A 379 30.89 21.29 -3.42
C ASN A 379 31.49 22.42 -4.26
N LYS A 380 32.78 22.32 -4.63
CA LYS A 380 33.41 23.27 -5.55
C LYS A 380 32.74 23.31 -6.90
N LEU A 381 32.39 22.15 -7.47
CA LEU A 381 31.62 22.09 -8.72
C LEU A 381 30.25 22.76 -8.59
N ALA A 382 29.60 22.68 -7.43
CA ALA A 382 28.34 23.37 -7.18
C ALA A 382 28.54 24.90 -7.07
N ASP A 383 29.54 25.36 -6.33
CA ASP A 383 29.88 26.78 -6.17
C ASP A 383 30.26 27.45 -7.50
N GLU A 384 30.89 26.70 -8.41
CA GLU A 384 31.21 27.12 -9.78
C GLU A 384 30.01 27.10 -10.75
N GLY A 385 28.82 26.72 -10.27
CA GLY A 385 27.61 26.61 -11.10
C GLY A 385 27.61 25.40 -12.04
N LYS A 386 28.49 24.42 -11.85
CA LYS A 386 28.63 23.21 -12.67
C LYS A 386 27.87 22.00 -12.13
N ALA A 387 27.04 22.16 -11.08
CA ALA A 387 26.27 21.07 -10.48
C ALA A 387 25.42 20.27 -11.51
N SER A 388 24.79 20.96 -12.46
CA SER A 388 23.97 20.33 -13.51
C SER A 388 24.79 19.54 -14.55
N MET A 389 26.11 19.71 -14.57
CA MET A 389 27.02 18.98 -15.43
C MET A 389 27.57 17.71 -14.77
N VAL A 390 27.34 17.50 -13.47
CA VAL A 390 27.82 16.30 -12.77
C VAL A 390 26.88 15.13 -13.04
N ALA A 391 27.44 13.99 -13.43
CA ALA A 391 26.70 12.75 -13.64
C ALA A 391 27.30 11.62 -12.79
N PRO A 392 26.48 10.87 -12.02
CA PRO A 392 26.94 9.64 -11.39
C PRO A 392 27.41 8.62 -12.43
N PRO A 393 28.41 7.78 -12.09
CA PRO A 393 28.88 6.71 -12.97
C PRO A 393 27.79 5.65 -13.14
N SER A 394 27.86 4.88 -14.24
CA SER A 394 26.98 3.73 -14.43
C SER A 394 27.19 2.67 -13.34
N ILE A 395 26.13 1.96 -13.00
CA ILE A 395 26.20 0.86 -12.03
C ILE A 395 27.03 -0.29 -12.61
N THR A 396 27.90 -0.87 -11.78
CA THR A 396 28.79 -1.98 -12.15
C THR A 396 28.61 -3.17 -11.24
N MET A 397 29.05 -4.36 -11.69
CA MET A 397 29.02 -5.57 -10.86
C MET A 397 29.88 -5.40 -9.58
N SER A 398 30.96 -4.62 -9.61
CA SER A 398 31.75 -4.32 -8.41
C SER A 398 30.92 -3.63 -7.31
N MET A 399 30.05 -2.69 -7.69
CA MET A 399 29.13 -2.03 -6.74
C MET A 399 28.09 -3.01 -6.20
N MET A 400 27.56 -3.90 -7.05
CA MET A 400 26.63 -4.96 -6.63
C MET A 400 27.29 -5.90 -5.60
N ARG A 401 28.51 -6.40 -5.86
CA ARG A 401 29.25 -7.27 -4.93
C ARG A 401 29.49 -6.58 -3.59
N LYS A 402 29.92 -5.31 -3.60
CA LYS A 402 30.17 -4.52 -2.38
C LYS A 402 28.93 -4.43 -1.49
N VAL A 403 27.74 -4.24 -2.07
CA VAL A 403 26.49 -4.20 -1.30
C VAL A 403 26.11 -5.61 -0.82
N LEU A 404 26.25 -6.63 -1.67
CA LEU A 404 25.92 -8.01 -1.32
C LEU A 404 26.76 -8.56 -0.16
N GLU A 405 28.03 -8.17 -0.03
CA GLU A 405 28.88 -8.56 1.11
C GLU A 405 28.27 -8.17 2.47
N LYS A 406 27.54 -7.05 2.51
CA LYS A 406 26.89 -6.52 3.72
C LYS A 406 25.45 -6.98 3.87
N ALA A 407 24.80 -7.37 2.78
CA ALA A 407 23.41 -7.80 2.78
C ALA A 407 23.25 -9.13 3.55
N ARG A 408 22.14 -9.27 4.26
CA ARG A 408 21.75 -10.50 4.96
C ARG A 408 20.29 -10.80 4.66
N PRO A 409 19.90 -12.07 4.47
CA PRO A 409 18.50 -12.43 4.27
C PRO A 409 17.69 -12.15 5.53
N THR A 410 16.46 -11.69 5.37
CA THR A 410 15.56 -11.38 6.50
C THR A 410 14.93 -12.65 7.09
N VAL A 411 14.83 -13.73 6.30
CA VAL A 411 14.15 -14.98 6.70
C VAL A 411 15.19 -16.01 7.11
N SER A 412 15.05 -16.59 8.31
CA SER A 412 15.96 -17.62 8.79
C SER A 412 15.57 -19.02 8.30
N GLN A 413 16.51 -19.96 8.32
CA GLN A 413 16.23 -21.36 7.97
C GLN A 413 15.19 -21.99 8.90
N SER A 414 15.21 -21.66 10.21
CA SER A 414 14.21 -22.12 11.17
C SER A 414 12.80 -21.61 10.88
N ASP A 415 12.68 -20.40 10.34
CA ASP A 415 11.37 -19.89 9.90
C ASP A 415 10.86 -20.70 8.72
N LEU A 416 11.73 -21.00 7.75
CA LEU A 416 11.38 -21.83 6.58
C LEU A 416 10.91 -23.23 6.97
N GLU A 417 11.58 -23.87 7.93
CA GLU A 417 11.17 -25.17 8.47
C GLU A 417 9.76 -25.12 9.08
N THR A 418 9.41 -24.00 9.72
CA THR A 418 8.07 -23.79 10.29
C THR A 418 7.01 -23.74 9.18
N TYR A 419 7.27 -23.02 8.08
CA TYR A 419 6.33 -23.00 6.95
C TYR A 419 6.23 -24.36 6.25
N GLN A 420 7.35 -25.07 6.08
CA GLN A 420 7.35 -26.41 5.49
C GLN A 420 6.56 -27.40 6.35
N LYS A 421 6.71 -27.32 7.68
CA LYS A 421 5.93 -28.13 8.62
C LYS A 421 4.44 -27.82 8.52
N PHE A 422 4.07 -26.53 8.48
CA PHE A 422 2.67 -26.14 8.29
C PHE A 422 2.11 -26.65 6.95
N THR A 423 2.92 -26.59 5.89
CA THR A 423 2.54 -27.07 4.56
C THR A 423 2.24 -28.57 4.60
N LYS A 424 3.12 -29.37 5.21
CA LYS A 424 2.93 -30.82 5.37
C LYS A 424 1.69 -31.17 6.21
N GLU A 425 1.37 -30.38 7.23
CA GLU A 425 0.25 -30.64 8.12
C GLU A 425 -1.10 -30.15 7.57
N PHE A 426 -1.11 -29.01 6.89
CA PHE A 426 -2.32 -28.22 6.66
C PHE A 426 -2.42 -27.54 5.29
N GLY A 427 -1.39 -27.55 4.45
CA GLY A 427 -1.35 -26.75 3.23
C GLY A 427 -1.15 -27.55 1.95
N GLU A 428 -1.09 -26.82 0.84
CA GLU A 428 -0.66 -27.29 -0.47
C GLU A 428 0.60 -26.52 -0.89
N GLU A 429 1.50 -27.19 -1.62
CA GLU A 429 2.65 -26.53 -2.23
C GLU A 429 2.18 -25.60 -3.37
N GLY A 430 2.77 -24.40 -3.42
CA GLY A 430 2.54 -23.37 -4.44
C GLY A 430 3.86 -22.80 -4.94
#